data_AF-A0A7R7JCH0-F1
#
_entry.id   AF-A0A7R7JCH0-F1
#
_cell.length_a   1.000
_cell.length_b   1.000
_cell.length_c   1.000
_cell.angle_alpha   90.00
_cell.angle_beta   90.00
_cell.angle_gamma   90.00
#
_symmetry.space_group_name_H-M   'P 1'
#
loop_
_entity.id
_entity.type
_entity.pdbx_description
1 polymer ?
#
loop_
_entity_poly.entity_id
_entity_poly.type
_entity_poly.pdbx_seq_one_letter_code
_entity_poly.pdbx_strand_id
1 'polypeptide(L)'
;MMKRWIECPISTLGLLAVLLVAQTAVAAPLRDGEPTGEAGVRAWLELQASGRQAATTPGQPGEAAARVWTRYLESFEYPIPETYFEQQDGFVSE
;
A
#
# COMPACT_ATOMS: atom_id res chain seq x y z
N MET A 1 -17.08 41.34 40.60
CA MET A 1 -18.35 41.00 39.91
C MET A 1 -18.01 40.69 38.46
N MET A 2 -18.13 39.42 38.05
CA MET A 2 -18.46 38.90 36.70
C MET A 2 -17.52 39.32 35.53
N LYS A 3 -16.97 38.44 34.68
CA LYS A 3 -17.46 37.13 34.22
C LYS A 3 -16.37 36.49 33.32
N ARG A 4 -16.03 35.22 33.59
CA ARG A 4 -15.16 34.35 32.76
C ARG A 4 -15.96 33.91 31.51
N TRP A 5 -15.40 34.09 30.33
CA TRP A 5 -15.90 33.65 29.02
C TRP A 5 -14.64 33.40 28.16
N ILE A 6 -14.39 32.31 27.45
CA ILE A 6 -15.17 31.18 26.97
C ILE A 6 -14.21 29.99 27.01
N GLU A 7 -14.62 28.93 27.72
CA GLU A 7 -14.02 27.61 27.59
C GLU A 7 -14.52 27.03 26.25
N CYS A 8 -13.61 26.66 25.36
CA CYS A 8 -13.95 25.89 24.15
C CYS A 8 -13.22 24.53 24.16
N PRO A 9 -13.52 23.62 25.12
CA PRO A 9 -12.99 22.25 25.10
C PRO A 9 -13.81 21.32 24.18
N ILE A 10 -14.87 21.84 23.54
CA ILE A 10 -15.80 21.04 22.74
C ILE A 10 -15.24 20.76 21.33
N SER A 11 -14.39 21.66 20.81
CA SER A 11 -13.83 21.52 19.45
C SER A 11 -12.73 20.46 19.34
N THR A 12 -12.01 20.16 20.42
CA THR A 12 -10.95 19.14 20.41
C THR A 12 -11.50 17.71 20.51
N LEU A 13 -12.60 17.51 21.25
CA LEU A 13 -13.26 16.21 21.36
C LEU A 13 -13.96 15.78 20.05
N GLY A 14 -14.56 16.74 19.33
CA GLY A 14 -15.18 16.47 18.03
C GLY A 14 -14.18 16.00 16.96
N LEU A 15 -12.98 16.60 16.93
CA LEU A 15 -11.93 16.21 15.99
C LEU A 15 -11.38 14.80 16.28
N LEU A 16 -11.24 14.45 17.57
CA LEU A 16 -10.78 13.12 17.98
C LEU A 16 -11.80 12.02 17.65
N ALA A 17 -13.10 12.31 17.79
CA ALA A 17 -14.17 11.39 17.44
C ALA A 17 -14.25 11.10 15.93
N VAL A 18 -13.98 12.11 15.08
CA VAL A 18 -13.93 11.93 13.61
C VAL A 18 -12.71 11.10 13.19
N LEU A 19 -11.56 11.26 13.84
CA LEU A 19 -10.37 10.44 13.60
C LEU A 19 -10.54 8.98 14.04
N LEU A 20 -11.34 8.71 15.06
CA LEU A 20 -11.54 7.34 15.57
C LEU A 20 -12.46 6.49 14.67
N VAL A 21 -13.42 7.09 13.97
CA VAL A 21 -14.37 6.36 13.10
C VAL A 21 -13.73 5.91 11.78
N ALA A 22 -12.65 6.57 11.34
CA ALA A 22 -11.98 6.25 10.08
C ALA A 22 -11.14 4.94 10.10
N GLN A 23 -11.00 4.25 11.23
CA GLN A 23 -10.05 3.13 11.37
C GLN A 23 -10.63 1.71 11.31
N THR A 24 -11.87 1.51 10.85
CA THR A 24 -12.43 0.14 10.75
C THR A 24 -12.38 -0.43 9.34
N ALA A 25 -11.22 -0.40 8.70
CA ALA A 25 -10.89 -1.38 7.67
C ALA A 25 -10.51 -2.70 8.37
N VAL A 26 -11.49 -3.38 8.95
CA VAL A 26 -11.32 -4.77 9.39
C VAL A 26 -11.20 -5.60 8.12
N ALA A 27 -9.97 -5.95 7.77
CA ALA A 27 -9.73 -7.02 6.81
C ALA A 27 -10.37 -8.29 7.39
N ALA A 28 -11.47 -8.73 6.79
CA ALA A 28 -12.06 -10.02 7.14
C ALA A 28 -10.96 -11.08 6.98
N PRO A 29 -10.78 -12.00 7.94
CA PRO A 29 -9.90 -13.14 7.71
C PRO A 29 -10.44 -13.87 6.48
N LEU A 30 -9.60 -14.05 5.46
CA LEU A 30 -9.86 -14.97 4.35
C LEU A 30 -10.14 -16.35 4.96
N ARG A 31 -11.41 -16.70 5.11
CA ARG A 31 -11.84 -18.04 5.50
C ARG A 31 -12.07 -18.85 4.25
N ASP A 32 -11.01 -19.05 3.48
CA ASP A 32 -11.00 -20.07 2.46
C ASP A 32 -10.15 -21.19 3.06
N GLY A 33 -10.80 -22.32 3.40
CA GLY A 33 -10.05 -23.53 3.66
C GLY A 33 -9.21 -23.78 2.41
N GLU A 34 -7.91 -23.53 2.51
CA GLU A 34 -7.01 -23.53 1.38
C GLU A 34 -7.18 -24.87 0.68
N PRO A 35 -7.64 -24.90 -0.59
CA PRO A 35 -7.79 -26.17 -1.29
C PRO A 35 -6.38 -26.75 -1.40
N THR A 36 -6.08 -27.75 -0.57
CA THR A 36 -4.77 -28.36 -0.53
C THR A 36 -4.69 -29.41 -1.63
N GLY A 37 -3.56 -29.45 -2.35
CA GLY A 37 -3.32 -30.36 -3.47
C GLY A 37 -3.62 -29.78 -4.85
N GLU A 38 -3.62 -30.64 -5.86
CA GLU A 38 -3.67 -30.27 -7.28
C GLU A 38 -4.90 -29.40 -7.65
N ALA A 39 -6.06 -29.70 -7.07
CA ALA A 39 -7.29 -28.96 -7.32
C ALA A 39 -7.17 -27.49 -6.89
N GLY A 40 -6.50 -27.21 -5.77
CA GLY A 40 -6.27 -25.84 -5.32
C GLY A 40 -5.23 -25.11 -6.14
N VAL A 41 -4.15 -25.80 -6.53
CA VAL A 41 -3.17 -25.24 -7.46
C VAL A 41 -3.85 -24.83 -8.77
N ARG A 42 -4.69 -25.70 -9.34
CA ARG A 42 -5.44 -25.39 -10.57
C ARG A 42 -6.38 -24.21 -10.38
N ALA A 43 -7.10 -24.15 -9.27
CA ALA A 43 -7.97 -23.02 -8.96
C ALA A 43 -7.19 -21.70 -8.82
N TRP A 44 -6.00 -21.73 -8.20
CA TRP A 44 -5.15 -20.56 -8.01
C TRP A 44 -4.53 -20.07 -9.33
N LEU A 45 -4.16 -20.97 -10.22
CA LEU A 45 -3.68 -20.62 -11.56
C LEU A 45 -4.80 -20.00 -12.42
N GLU A 46 -6.00 -20.56 -12.38
CA GLU A 46 -7.16 -20.00 -13.09
C GLU A 46 -7.52 -18.59 -12.57
N LEU A 47 -7.42 -18.39 -11.25
CA LEU A 47 -7.67 -17.11 -10.61
C LEU A 47 -6.69 -16.03 -11.10
N GLN A 48 -5.40 -16.35 -11.17
CA GLN A 48 -4.37 -15.44 -11.69
C GLN A 48 -4.52 -15.19 -13.18
N ALA A 49 -4.73 -16.25 -13.98
CA ALA A 49 -4.87 -16.15 -15.43
C ALA A 49 -6.11 -15.32 -15.82
N SER A 50 -7.22 -15.49 -15.10
CA SER A 50 -8.45 -14.76 -15.38
C SER A 50 -8.40 -13.28 -14.97
N GLY A 51 -7.47 -12.89 -14.10
CA GLY A 51 -7.35 -11.51 -13.61
C GLY A 51 -8.59 -11.00 -12.86
N ARG A 52 -9.54 -11.87 -12.49
CA ARG A 52 -10.84 -11.48 -11.91
C ARG A 52 -10.72 -10.82 -10.52
N GLN A 53 -9.59 -10.99 -9.85
CA GLN A 53 -9.24 -10.33 -8.59
C GLN A 53 -8.34 -9.10 -8.77
N ALA A 54 -7.94 -8.77 -10.01
CA ALA A 54 -7.17 -7.57 -10.27
C ALA A 54 -8.04 -6.32 -10.05
N ALA A 55 -7.43 -5.24 -9.56
CA ALA A 55 -8.10 -3.96 -9.45
C ALA A 55 -8.47 -3.42 -10.84
N THR A 56 -9.68 -2.85 -10.97
CA THR A 56 -10.18 -2.29 -12.24
C THR A 56 -9.50 -0.97 -12.63
N THR A 57 -8.87 -0.30 -11.67
CA THR A 57 -8.23 1.01 -11.85
C THR A 57 -6.74 0.90 -11.53
N PRO A 58 -5.85 1.60 -12.25
CA PRO A 58 -4.45 1.69 -11.88
C PRO A 58 -4.30 2.12 -10.41
N GLY A 59 -3.48 1.38 -9.65
CA GLY A 59 -3.31 1.61 -8.22
C GLY A 59 -2.72 3.00 -7.86
N GLN A 60 -2.13 3.68 -8.84
CA GLN A 60 -1.60 5.04 -8.67
C GLN A 60 -2.09 5.93 -9.83
N PRO A 61 -2.97 6.91 -9.58
CA PRO A 61 -3.39 7.87 -10.58
C PRO A 61 -2.45 9.10 -10.67
N GLY A 62 -2.50 9.79 -11.80
CA GLY A 62 -1.91 11.13 -11.96
C GLY A 62 -0.38 11.16 -12.10
N GLU A 63 0.22 12.28 -11.70
CA GLU A 63 1.65 12.57 -11.91
C GLU A 63 2.57 11.52 -11.27
N ALA A 64 2.19 10.97 -10.12
CA ALA A 64 2.96 9.93 -9.45
C ALA A 64 3.07 8.67 -10.32
N ALA A 65 2.02 8.33 -11.09
CA ALA A 65 2.04 7.19 -12.01
C ALA A 65 3.05 7.42 -13.13
N ALA A 66 3.05 8.63 -13.70
CA ALA A 66 3.97 9.01 -14.77
C ALA A 66 5.42 8.93 -14.31
N ARG A 67 5.74 9.46 -13.12
CA ARG A 67 7.11 9.40 -12.57
C ARG A 67 7.59 7.97 -12.31
N VAL A 68 6.72 7.10 -11.80
CA VAL A 68 7.06 5.67 -11.62
C VAL A 68 7.32 4.99 -12.96
N TRP A 69 6.47 5.26 -13.95
CA TRP A 69 6.65 4.70 -15.29
C TRP A 69 7.93 5.18 -15.96
N THR A 70 8.24 6.48 -15.88
CA THR A 70 9.49 7.05 -16.37
C THR A 70 10.69 6.36 -15.72
N ARG A 71 10.71 6.24 -14.39
CA ARG A 71 11.81 5.58 -13.67
C ARG A 71 11.99 4.12 -14.09
N TYR A 72 10.89 3.41 -14.32
CA TYR A 72 10.94 2.03 -14.81
C TYR A 72 11.60 1.96 -16.19
N LEU A 73 11.23 2.85 -17.12
CA LEU A 73 11.84 2.90 -18.44
C LEU A 73 13.33 3.27 -18.37
N GLU A 74 13.69 4.28 -17.56
CA GLU A 74 15.08 4.69 -17.34
C GLU A 74 15.94 3.54 -16.77
N SER A 75 15.36 2.64 -15.98
CA SER A 75 16.10 1.53 -15.37
C SER A 75 16.78 0.60 -16.40
N PHE A 76 16.23 0.50 -17.62
CA PHE A 76 16.80 -0.32 -18.70
C PHE A 76 18.02 0.31 -19.38
N GLU A 77 18.27 1.60 -19.14
CA GLU A 77 19.47 2.27 -19.64
C GLU A 77 20.70 1.93 -18.79
N TYR A 78 20.49 1.42 -17.58
CA TYR A 78 21.56 0.98 -16.70
C TYR A 78 21.90 -0.50 -16.95
N PRO A 79 23.19 -0.85 -17.10
CA PRO A 79 23.58 -2.24 -17.26
C PRO A 79 23.26 -3.04 -16.00
N ILE A 80 22.91 -4.32 -16.18
CA ILE A 80 22.75 -5.25 -15.06
C ILE A 80 24.12 -5.43 -14.39
N PRO A 81 24.25 -5.20 -13.08
CA PRO A 81 25.50 -5.41 -12.38
C PRO A 81 25.95 -6.88 -12.45
N GLU A 82 27.22 -7.11 -12.73
CA GLU A 82 27.83 -8.45 -12.70
C GLU A 82 27.95 -8.97 -11.26
N THR A 83 28.05 -8.06 -10.28
CA THR A 83 28.09 -8.38 -8.86
C THR A 83 27.15 -7.46 -8.06
N TYR A 84 26.62 -7.97 -6.96
CA TYR A 84 25.62 -7.27 -6.14
C TYR A 84 26.20 -6.08 -5.34
N PHE A 85 27.52 -6.00 -5.16
CA PHE A 85 28.15 -5.17 -4.11
C PHE A 85 29.31 -4.28 -4.57
N GLU A 86 29.54 -4.10 -5.87
CA GLU A 86 30.68 -3.29 -6.35
C GLU A 86 30.50 -1.77 -6.15
N GLN A 87 29.32 -1.32 -5.77
CA GLN A 87 29.10 0.10 -5.46
C GLN A 87 29.52 0.40 -4.01
N GLN A 88 30.79 0.77 -3.84
CA GLN A 88 31.40 1.15 -2.54
C GLN A 88 30.73 2.36 -1.86
N ASP A 89 29.77 3.02 -2.53
CA ASP A 89 29.07 4.21 -2.02
C ASP A 89 27.66 3.91 -1.47
N GLY A 90 27.26 2.63 -1.36
CA GLY A 90 25.89 2.24 -1.02
C GLY A 90 25.75 1.33 0.20
N PHE A 91 25.26 1.90 1.30
CA PHE A 91 24.67 1.26 2.49
C PHE A 91 25.49 0.15 3.17
N VAL A 92 26.45 0.57 4.00
CA VAL A 92 26.60 0.24 5.44
C VAL A 92 28.02 0.67 5.82
N SER A 93 28.13 1.78 6.54
CA SER A 93 29.30 2.05 7.37
C SER A 93 29.00 1.46 8.73
N GLU A 94 29.67 0.36 9.08
CA GLU A 94 29.78 -0.11 10.46
C GLU A 94 31.21 0.16 10.96
#